data_AF-A0A7X7JLB0-F1
#
_entry.id   AF-A0A7X7JLB0-F1
#
_cell.length_a   1.000
_cell.length_b   1.000
_cell.length_c   1.000
_cell.angle_alpha   90.00
_cell.angle_beta   90.00
_cell.angle_gamma   90.00
#
_symmetry.space_group_name_H-M   'P 1'
#
loop_
_entity.id
_entity.type
_entity.pdbx_description
1 polymer ?
#
loop_
_entity_poly.entity_id
_entity_poly.type
_entity_poly.pdbx_seq_one_letter_code
_entity_poly.pdbx_strand_id
1 'polypeptide(L)'
;MATKKRTTKKSSKSTPRAAKKAPARTSTSQPTIRQGDKAAFVRSLPRSMPASEVVERAADKGMVISKAYVHNIRSAANKQARSLLSKEGKKTIKGPKKKLESQFRELVITLGPARAKKLLSQVELSLAIAGKKMGRQR
;
A
#
# COMPACT_ATOMS: atom_id res chain seq x y z
N MET A 1 -12.53 -57.96 11.93
CA MET A 1 -12.87 -56.63 12.48
C MET A 1 -12.89 -56.72 14.01
N ALA A 2 -11.98 -56.03 14.71
CA ALA A 2 -12.03 -55.88 16.17
C ALA A 2 -11.32 -54.58 16.57
N THR A 3 -12.09 -53.61 17.02
CA THR A 3 -11.66 -52.23 17.34
C THR A 3 -11.11 -52.14 18.77
N LYS A 4 -9.93 -51.52 18.91
CA LYS A 4 -9.21 -51.39 20.19
C LYS A 4 -9.65 -50.13 20.95
N LYS A 5 -10.27 -50.38 22.10
CA LYS A 5 -10.48 -49.59 23.34
C LYS A 5 -10.21 -48.07 23.34
N ARG A 6 -11.28 -47.33 23.61
CA ARG A 6 -11.36 -46.00 24.22
C ARG A 6 -11.24 -46.12 25.75
N THR A 7 -10.32 -45.40 26.39
CA THR A 7 -10.41 -45.04 27.83
C THR A 7 -9.80 -43.65 28.08
N THR A 8 -10.67 -42.72 28.45
CA THR A 8 -10.38 -41.36 28.90
C THR A 8 -9.94 -41.37 30.37
N LYS A 9 -8.77 -40.81 30.69
CA LYS A 9 -8.25 -40.70 32.07
C LYS A 9 -8.34 -39.26 32.57
N LYS A 10 -9.13 -39.08 33.64
CA LYS A 10 -9.29 -37.86 34.47
C LYS A 10 -8.01 -37.53 35.25
N SER A 11 -7.68 -36.25 35.33
CA SER A 11 -7.19 -35.52 36.52
C SER A 11 -6.87 -34.08 36.09
N SER A 12 -7.33 -33.01 36.73
CA SER A 12 -7.03 -32.66 38.11
C SER A 12 -7.97 -31.55 38.60
N LYS A 13 -8.35 -31.68 39.87
CA LYS A 13 -9.17 -30.78 40.67
C LYS A 13 -8.29 -29.60 41.14
N SER A 14 -8.64 -28.36 40.84
CA SER A 14 -8.01 -27.16 41.43
C SER A 14 -8.99 -26.45 42.36
N THR A 15 -8.71 -26.48 43.66
CA THR A 15 -9.37 -25.66 44.69
C THR A 15 -8.86 -24.20 44.61
N PRO A 16 -9.71 -23.19 44.89
CA PRO A 16 -9.30 -21.79 44.78
C PRO A 16 -8.53 -21.36 46.04
N ARG A 17 -7.26 -20.97 45.88
CA ARG A 17 -6.45 -20.37 46.96
C ARG A 17 -6.75 -18.88 47.04
N ALA A 18 -7.10 -18.45 48.25
CA ALA A 18 -7.53 -17.11 48.64
C ALA A 18 -6.78 -15.94 47.96
N ALA A 19 -7.56 -15.03 47.38
CA ALA A 19 -7.09 -13.79 46.76
C ALA A 19 -6.58 -12.80 47.83
N LYS A 20 -5.26 -12.63 47.91
CA LYS A 20 -4.67 -11.46 48.56
C LYS A 20 -4.89 -10.24 47.64
N LYS A 21 -5.57 -9.21 48.14
CA LYS A 21 -5.75 -7.91 47.45
C LYS A 21 -4.38 -7.34 47.07
N ALA A 22 -4.10 -7.24 45.77
CA ALA A 22 -2.96 -6.50 45.26
C ALA A 22 -3.31 -5.00 45.14
N PRO A 23 -2.37 -4.08 45.41
CA PRO A 23 -2.61 -2.64 45.25
C PRO A 23 -2.87 -2.31 43.79
N ALA A 24 -3.84 -1.42 43.56
CA ALA A 24 -4.23 -0.96 42.23
C ALA A 24 -3.04 -0.34 41.51
N ARG A 25 -2.45 -1.09 40.56
CA ARG A 25 -1.47 -0.57 39.62
C ARG A 25 -2.22 0.31 38.63
N THR A 26 -2.06 1.63 38.75
CA THR A 26 -2.35 2.58 37.68
C THR A 26 -1.56 2.16 36.45
N SER A 27 -2.25 1.51 35.52
CA SER A 27 -1.68 1.10 34.24
C SER A 27 -1.58 2.33 33.34
N THR A 28 -0.47 3.06 33.42
CA THR A 28 -0.04 3.88 32.29
C THR A 28 0.26 2.89 31.17
N SER A 29 -0.71 2.71 30.27
CA SER A 29 -0.59 1.82 29.12
C SER A 29 0.52 2.33 28.23
N GLN A 30 1.72 1.75 28.39
CA GLN A 30 2.81 1.89 27.44
C GLN A 30 2.25 1.60 26.04
N PRO A 31 2.39 2.51 25.06
CA PRO A 31 1.88 2.27 23.71
C PRO A 31 2.57 1.02 23.17
N THR A 32 1.78 -0.03 22.93
CA THR A 32 2.29 -1.26 22.34
C THR A 32 2.65 -0.97 20.89
N ILE A 33 3.94 -1.05 20.58
CA ILE A 33 4.46 -0.77 19.23
C ILE A 33 3.80 -1.73 18.24
N ARG A 34 2.93 -1.21 17.39
CA ARG A 34 2.22 -1.97 16.37
C ARG A 34 3.18 -2.33 15.24
N GLN A 35 2.85 -3.38 14.49
CA GLN A 35 3.67 -3.84 13.35
C GLN A 35 3.88 -2.74 12.28
N GLY A 36 2.97 -1.76 12.19
CA GLY A 36 3.10 -0.60 11.29
C GLY A 36 4.05 0.49 11.81
N ASP A 37 4.22 0.64 13.12
CA ASP A 37 4.90 1.78 13.73
C ASP A 37 6.41 1.76 13.44
N LYS A 38 7.02 0.56 13.42
CA LYS A 38 8.42 0.37 13.02
C LYS A 38 8.67 0.81 11.59
N ALA A 39 7.77 0.43 10.69
CA ALA A 39 7.86 0.80 9.28
C ALA A 39 7.58 2.30 9.07
N ALA A 40 6.68 2.89 9.85
CA ALA A 40 6.42 4.32 9.83
C ALA A 40 7.66 5.11 10.30
N PHE A 41 8.31 4.67 11.38
CA PHE A 41 9.56 5.27 11.86
C PHE A 41 10.68 5.22 10.83
N VAL A 42 10.89 4.08 10.16
CA VAL A 42 11.93 3.98 9.12
C VAL A 42 11.63 4.90 7.92
N ARG A 43 10.35 5.11 7.59
CA ARG A 43 9.93 5.98 6.48
C ARG A 43 10.02 7.47 6.81
N SER A 44 9.94 7.86 8.09
CA SER A 44 10.03 9.27 8.49
C SER A 44 11.45 9.80 8.53
N LEU A 45 12.47 8.93 8.54
CA LEU A 45 13.87 9.31 8.53
C LEU A 45 14.40 9.59 7.11
N PRO A 46 15.44 10.44 6.97
CA PRO A 46 16.10 10.69 5.69
C PRO A 46 16.65 9.41 5.04
N ARG A 47 16.56 9.32 3.71
CA ARG A 47 17.07 8.17 2.94
C ARG A 47 18.60 8.11 2.84
N SER A 48 19.28 9.24 2.96
CA SER A 48 20.73 9.34 2.98
C SER A 48 21.36 8.76 4.25
N MET A 49 20.59 8.66 5.34
CA MET A 49 21.06 8.12 6.61
C MET A 49 21.38 6.63 6.50
N PRO A 50 22.54 6.16 6.99
CA PRO A 50 22.91 4.75 6.91
C PRO A 50 21.99 3.88 7.77
N ALA A 51 21.82 2.61 7.38
CA ALA A 51 20.93 1.69 8.08
C ALA A 51 21.37 1.39 9.52
N SER A 52 22.66 1.47 9.81
CA SER A 52 23.21 1.29 11.17
C SER A 52 22.67 2.35 12.14
N GLU A 53 22.77 3.64 11.78
CA GLU A 53 22.27 4.75 12.60
C GLU A 53 20.74 4.68 12.80
N VAL A 54 20.00 4.17 11.82
CA VAL A 54 18.55 3.97 11.96
C VAL A 54 18.24 2.92 13.02
N VAL A 55 19.04 1.86 13.11
CA VAL A 55 18.85 0.80 14.10
C VAL A 55 19.18 1.32 15.50
N GLU A 56 20.23 2.12 15.65
CA GLU A 56 20.59 2.77 16.92
C GLU A 56 19.45 3.69 17.39
N ARG A 57 18.98 4.60 16.53
CA ARG A 57 17.84 5.47 16.85
C ARG A 57 16.53 4.72 17.09
N ALA A 58 16.37 3.53 16.51
CA ALA A 58 15.22 2.67 16.79
C ALA A 58 15.34 2.08 18.20
N ALA A 59 16.53 1.62 18.59
CA ALA A 59 16.79 1.07 19.91
C ALA A 59 16.56 2.12 21.02
N ASP A 60 16.96 3.37 20.80
CA ASP A 60 16.68 4.50 21.71
C ASP A 60 15.17 4.70 21.98
N LYS A 61 14.33 4.30 21.04
CA LYS A 61 12.86 4.36 21.13
C LYS A 61 12.24 3.04 21.59
N GLY A 62 13.03 2.09 22.07
CA GLY A 62 12.56 0.76 22.48
C GLY A 62 12.12 -0.13 21.30
N MET A 63 12.51 0.19 20.07
CA MET A 63 12.18 -0.59 18.88
C MET A 63 13.34 -1.49 18.46
N VAL A 64 13.10 -2.80 18.46
CA VAL A 64 14.02 -3.78 17.87
C VAL A 64 13.77 -3.85 16.36
N ILE A 65 14.75 -3.39 15.57
CA ILE A 65 14.74 -3.39 14.09
C ILE A 65 16.09 -3.92 13.59
N SER A 66 16.09 -4.75 12.54
CA SER A 66 17.31 -5.23 11.88
C SER A 66 17.69 -4.36 10.68
N LYS A 67 18.98 -4.35 10.29
CA LYS A 67 19.45 -3.66 9.07
C LYS A 67 18.70 -4.15 7.82
N ALA A 68 18.51 -5.47 7.71
CA ALA A 68 17.75 -6.06 6.60
C ALA A 68 16.31 -5.54 6.54
N TYR A 69 15.65 -5.39 7.69
CA TYR A 69 14.31 -4.81 7.76
C TYR A 69 14.28 -3.36 7.26
N VAL A 70 15.26 -2.53 7.65
CA VAL A 70 15.39 -1.15 7.15
C VAL A 70 15.51 -1.12 5.63
N HIS A 71 16.36 -1.96 5.04
CA HIS A 71 16.52 -2.04 3.59
C HIS A 71 15.22 -2.47 2.90
N ASN A 72 14.49 -3.44 3.45
CA ASN A 72 13.20 -3.90 2.90
C ASN A 72 12.13 -2.81 2.92
N ILE A 73 12.04 -2.03 4.00
CA ILE A 73 11.09 -0.91 4.07
C ILE A 73 11.45 0.19 3.06
N ARG A 74 12.73 0.52 2.95
CA ARG A 74 13.22 1.55 2.00
C ARG A 74 13.01 1.11 0.54
N SER A 75 13.32 -0.14 0.22
CA SER A 75 13.15 -0.67 -1.14
C SER A 75 11.68 -0.77 -1.52
N ALA A 76 10.80 -1.20 -0.61
CA ALA A 76 9.36 -1.22 -0.84
C ALA A 76 8.82 0.20 -1.11
N ALA A 77 9.27 1.20 -0.36
CA ALA A 77 8.87 2.59 -0.58
C ALA A 77 9.34 3.11 -1.95
N ASN A 78 10.54 2.74 -2.40
CA ASN A 78 11.03 3.12 -3.74
C ASN A 78 10.23 2.44 -4.85
N LYS A 79 9.91 1.16 -4.70
CA LYS A 79 9.07 0.42 -5.65
C LYS A 79 7.70 1.08 -5.81
N GLN A 80 7.09 1.52 -4.71
CA GLN A 80 5.83 2.25 -4.76
C GLN A 80 5.97 3.58 -5.49
N ALA A 81 7.00 4.38 -5.18
CA ALA A 81 7.26 5.64 -5.87
C ALA A 81 7.42 5.46 -7.40
N ARG A 82 8.20 4.45 -7.81
CA ARG A 82 8.35 4.09 -9.23
C ARG A 82 7.05 3.65 -9.88
N SER A 83 6.23 2.88 -9.16
CA SER A 83 4.93 2.44 -9.66
C SER A 83 3.99 3.62 -9.90
N LEU A 84 3.96 4.58 -8.99
CA LEU A 84 3.15 5.80 -9.14
C LEU A 84 3.60 6.63 -10.34
N LEU A 85 4.90 6.88 -10.47
CA LEU A 85 5.45 7.60 -11.61
C LEU A 85 5.14 6.90 -12.95
N SER A 86 5.17 5.56 -12.97
CA SER A 86 4.83 4.77 -14.15
C SER A 86 3.33 4.82 -14.50
N LYS A 87 2.46 4.98 -13.50
CA LYS A 87 1.00 5.10 -13.72
C LYS A 87 0.64 6.47 -14.31
N GLU A 88 1.33 7.52 -13.91
CA GLU A 88 1.10 8.87 -14.43
C GLU A 88 1.48 8.99 -15.91
N GLY A 89 2.55 8.32 -16.35
CA GLY A 89 2.96 8.30 -17.76
C GLY A 89 2.11 7.40 -18.67
N LYS A 90 1.25 6.54 -18.11
CA LYS A 90 0.52 5.51 -18.87
C LYS A 90 -0.97 5.54 -18.59
N LYS A 91 -1.58 6.72 -18.75
CA LYS A 91 -3.06 6.86 -18.85
C LYS A 91 -3.56 6.34 -20.20
N THR A 92 -3.26 5.08 -20.51
CA THR A 92 -3.95 4.40 -21.61
C THR A 92 -5.35 4.06 -21.13
N ILE A 93 -6.38 4.56 -21.79
CA ILE A 93 -7.77 4.22 -21.50
C ILE A 93 -7.93 2.72 -21.75
N LYS A 94 -7.82 1.92 -20.69
CA LYS A 94 -7.96 0.46 -20.77
C LYS A 94 -9.43 0.12 -20.56
N GLY A 95 -10.21 0.34 -21.62
CA GLY A 95 -11.65 0.06 -21.65
C GLY A 95 -12.02 -0.83 -22.84
N PRO A 96 -13.22 -1.45 -22.82
CA PRO A 96 -13.72 -2.21 -23.96
C PRO A 96 -13.96 -1.24 -25.13
N LYS A 97 -13.13 -1.34 -26.18
CA LYS A 97 -13.18 -0.47 -27.37
C LYS A 97 -14.60 -0.33 -27.94
N LYS A 98 -15.33 -1.45 -28.00
CA LYS A 98 -16.73 -1.50 -28.45
C LYS A 98 -17.66 -0.56 -27.69
N LYS A 99 -17.49 -0.44 -26.36
CA LYS A 99 -18.32 0.45 -25.54
C LYS A 99 -18.00 1.93 -25.81
N LEU A 100 -16.73 2.26 -25.98
CA LEU A 100 -16.28 3.62 -26.32
C LEU A 100 -16.80 4.02 -27.70
N GLU A 101 -16.79 3.09 -28.66
CA GLU A 101 -17.36 3.31 -30.00
C GLU A 101 -18.88 3.53 -29.94
N SER A 102 -19.63 2.75 -29.16
CA SER A 102 -21.07 2.98 -28.99
C SER A 102 -21.37 4.35 -28.39
N GLN A 103 -20.64 4.75 -27.34
CA GLN A 103 -20.78 6.07 -26.72
C GLN A 103 -20.46 7.20 -27.72
N PHE A 104 -19.43 7.00 -28.56
CA PHE A 104 -19.11 7.97 -29.60
C PHE A 104 -20.23 8.07 -30.64
N ARG A 105 -20.82 6.95 -31.08
CA ARG A 105 -21.95 6.95 -32.03
C ARG A 105 -23.15 7.72 -31.47
N GLU A 106 -23.53 7.48 -30.22
CA GLU A 106 -24.61 8.20 -29.54
C GLU A 106 -24.36 9.71 -29.47
N LEU A 107 -23.12 10.12 -29.18
CA LEU A 107 -22.73 11.53 -29.15
C LEU A 107 -22.76 12.17 -30.54
N VAL A 108 -22.35 11.44 -31.58
CA VAL A 108 -22.39 11.92 -32.97
C VAL A 108 -23.84 12.13 -33.42
N ILE A 109 -24.75 11.23 -33.05
CA ILE A 109 -26.18 11.37 -33.35
C ILE A 109 -26.75 12.60 -32.64
N THR A 110 -26.42 12.78 -31.35
CA THR A 110 -26.94 13.89 -30.53
C THR A 110 -26.40 15.26 -30.94
N LEU A 111 -25.10 15.36 -31.24
CA LEU A 111 -24.43 16.64 -31.58
C LEU A 111 -24.51 16.97 -33.07
N GLY A 112 -24.80 15.96 -33.90
CA GLY A 112 -24.72 16.02 -35.35
C GLY A 112 -23.30 15.80 -35.90
N PRO A 113 -23.17 15.25 -37.12
CA PRO A 113 -21.90 14.84 -37.70
C PRO A 113 -20.94 16.02 -37.98
N ALA A 114 -21.46 17.20 -38.31
CA ALA A 114 -20.64 18.39 -38.58
C ALA A 114 -19.88 18.85 -37.32
N ARG A 115 -20.56 18.90 -36.17
CA ARG A 115 -19.95 19.29 -34.89
C ARG A 115 -18.98 18.25 -34.39
N ALA A 116 -19.29 16.96 -34.54
CA ALA A 116 -18.39 15.86 -34.18
C ALA A 116 -17.08 15.91 -34.96
N LYS A 117 -17.11 16.16 -36.28
CA LYS A 117 -15.91 16.33 -37.12
C LYS A 117 -15.04 17.50 -36.65
N LYS A 118 -15.65 18.63 -36.28
CA LYS A 118 -14.92 19.79 -35.76
C LYS A 118 -14.21 19.44 -34.44
N LEU A 119 -14.87 18.75 -33.51
CA LEU A 119 -14.26 18.32 -32.26
C LEU A 119 -13.11 17.32 -32.49
N LEU A 120 -13.27 16.38 -33.43
CA LEU A 120 -12.19 15.46 -33.80
C LEU A 120 -10.97 16.21 -34.33
N SER A 121 -11.15 17.19 -35.23
CA SER A 121 -10.04 17.98 -35.75
C SER A 121 -9.28 18.75 -34.65
N GLN A 122 -9.98 19.23 -33.62
CA GLN A 122 -9.36 19.91 -32.48
C GLN A 122 -8.52 18.93 -31.64
N VAL A 123 -9.00 17.70 -31.45
CA VAL A 123 -8.26 16.65 -30.75
C VAL A 123 -7.02 16.23 -31.54
N GLU A 124 -7.14 16.06 -32.87
CA GLU A 124 -6.01 15.75 -33.75
C GLU A 124 -4.92 16.81 -33.68
N LEU A 125 -5.30 18.10 -33.73
CA LEU A 125 -4.36 19.22 -33.56
C LEU A 125 -3.68 19.19 -32.18
N SER A 126 -4.44 18.97 -31.11
CA SER A 126 -3.91 18.88 -29.74
C SER A 126 -2.90 17.73 -29.60
N LEU A 127 -3.20 16.56 -30.17
CA LEU A 127 -2.31 15.40 -30.18
C LEU A 127 -1.05 15.65 -31.03
N ALA A 128 -1.18 16.31 -32.18
CA ALA A 128 -0.04 16.68 -33.01
C ALA A 128 0.91 17.66 -32.27
N ILE A 129 0.34 18.65 -31.57
CA ILE A 129 1.11 19.58 -30.73
C ILE A 129 1.80 18.83 -29.58
N ALA A 130 1.08 17.94 -28.89
CA ALA A 130 1.64 17.14 -27.81
C ALA A 130 2.76 16.21 -28.29
N GLY A 131 2.60 15.57 -29.46
CA GLY A 131 3.63 14.74 -30.09
C GLY A 131 4.88 15.55 -30.48
N LYS A 132 4.69 16.75 -31.05
CA LYS A 132 5.79 17.66 -31.41
C LYS A 132 6.52 18.20 -30.18
N LYS A 133 5.82 18.42 -29.07
CA LYS A 133 6.40 18.81 -27.77
C LYS A 133 7.24 17.68 -27.15
N MET A 134 6.82 16.43 -27.34
CA MET A 134 7.53 15.25 -26.83
C MET A 134 8.79 14.90 -27.65
N GLY A 135 8.82 15.23 -28.95
CA GLY A 135 9.98 15.03 -29.83
C GLY A 135 11.12 16.06 -29.69
N ARG A 136 10.89 17.19 -29.00
CA ARG A 136 11.89 18.27 -28.78
C ARG A 136 12.67 18.17 -27.46
N GLN A 137 12.43 17.12 -26.66
CA GLN A 137 13.16 16.87 -25.40
C GLN A 137 14.23 15.78 -25.53
N ARG A 138 14.77 15.58 -26.74
CA ARG A 138 15.93 14.72 -26.97
C ARG A 138 17.13 15.58 -27.33
#